data_AF-A0A534LWT9-F1
#
_entry.id   AF-A0A534LWT9-F1
#
_cell.length_a   1.000
_cell.length_b   1.000
_cell.length_c   1.000
_cell.angle_alpha   90.00
_cell.angle_beta   90.00
_cell.angle_gamma   90.00
#
_symmetry.space_group_name_H-M   'P 1'
#
loop_
_entity.id
_entity.type
_entity.pdbx_description
1 polymer ?
#
loop_
_entity_poly.entity_id
_entity_poly.type
_entity_poly.pdbx_seq_one_letter_code
_entity_poly.pdbx_strand_id
1 'polypeptide(L)'
;MEDLSRFAASHPELCNPSVVRVPGLGTLPPLEGARPFELSAENLAAFRVETPKDPSTLPAMLKVGPEAVAFYVSFRLAPEAWGVYIREGGLRALKEEYHRIIWRDLGKYADQNVDDIADKVETTLVLDYLLSHNRIHYLVDRWAAAQESGDGKVRYGPYQTTWYSAPPKPAMVPEDVGNLEEALANMEAFRQYINPSYAEGVAKLVEGRLDERNVNEWKAFFIGGRFAVEMANVFSRQPPGWKDFVRFLNRKTSVGATNYVRIQYSYNPEMLERGQKELTKRIGGPEAVPNLFTAESPDFPPVFLL
;
A
#
# COMPACT_ATOMS: atom_id res chain seq x y z
N MET A 1 -10.83 -0.33 19.34
CA MET A 1 -11.24 0.44 18.15
C MET A 1 -11.54 1.86 18.60
N GLU A 2 -10.83 2.83 18.03
CA GLU A 2 -11.09 4.26 18.25
C GLU A 2 -12.51 4.63 17.76
N ASP A 3 -13.29 5.35 18.57
CA ASP A 3 -14.64 5.80 18.20
C ASP A 3 -14.55 7.14 17.46
N LEU A 4 -14.54 7.07 16.12
CA LEU A 4 -14.52 8.23 15.23
C LEU A 4 -15.93 8.62 14.71
N SER A 5 -16.98 7.91 15.13
CA SER A 5 -18.35 8.07 14.63
C SER A 5 -18.89 9.48 14.82
N ARG A 6 -18.46 10.16 15.89
CA ARG A 6 -18.94 11.50 16.25
C ARG A 6 -18.16 12.63 15.60
N PHE A 7 -17.03 12.36 14.93
CA PHE A 7 -16.16 13.42 14.42
C PHE A 7 -16.91 14.35 13.46
N ALA A 8 -17.63 13.78 12.49
CA ALA A 8 -18.38 14.56 11.52
C ALA A 8 -19.52 15.39 12.13
N ALA A 9 -20.12 14.90 13.22
CA ALA A 9 -21.14 15.63 13.97
C ALA A 9 -20.55 16.78 14.80
N SER A 10 -19.36 16.59 15.37
CA SER A 10 -18.65 17.58 16.19
C SER A 10 -17.92 18.65 15.37
N HIS A 11 -17.49 18.31 14.15
CA HIS A 11 -16.68 19.16 13.27
C HIS A 11 -17.17 19.14 11.81
N PRO A 12 -18.44 19.50 11.53
CA PRO A 12 -19.00 19.44 10.18
C PRO A 12 -18.23 20.31 9.16
N GLU A 13 -17.62 21.40 9.62
CA GLU A 13 -16.78 22.29 8.80
C GLU A 13 -15.49 21.61 8.29
N LEU A 14 -15.03 20.56 8.97
CA LEU A 14 -13.83 19.79 8.61
C LEU A 14 -14.14 18.57 7.75
N CYS A 15 -15.41 18.41 7.31
CA CYS A 15 -15.92 17.22 6.66
C CYS A 15 -16.44 17.47 5.23
N ASN A 16 -15.96 18.54 4.57
CA ASN A 16 -16.44 18.91 3.25
C ASN A 16 -16.03 17.85 2.18
N PRO A 17 -17.00 17.15 1.54
CA PRO A 17 -16.72 16.10 0.55
C PRO A 17 -16.08 16.61 -0.74
N SER A 18 -16.12 17.91 -1.03
CA SER A 18 -15.42 18.49 -2.18
C SER A 18 -13.93 18.74 -1.90
N VAL A 19 -13.46 18.48 -0.67
CA VAL A 19 -12.14 18.91 -0.18
C VAL A 19 -11.42 17.76 0.53
N VAL A 20 -12.12 17.02 1.40
CA VAL A 20 -11.59 15.82 2.09
C VAL A 20 -11.57 14.63 1.13
N ARG A 21 -10.53 13.79 1.23
CA ARG A 21 -10.26 12.66 0.33
C ARG A 21 -11.51 11.82 0.07
N VAL A 22 -11.98 11.89 -1.16
CA VAL A 22 -12.87 10.92 -1.78
C VAL A 22 -12.02 10.14 -2.79
N PRO A 23 -11.94 8.81 -2.73
CA PRO A 23 -11.40 8.05 -3.85
C PRO A 23 -12.25 8.38 -5.09
N GLY A 24 -11.70 9.12 -6.04
CA GLY A 24 -12.48 9.80 -7.08
C GLY A 24 -13.10 11.10 -6.55
N LEU A 25 -12.41 12.22 -6.78
CA LEU A 25 -12.86 13.55 -6.38
C LEU A 25 -14.36 13.78 -6.60
N GLY A 26 -15.05 14.19 -5.53
CA GLY A 26 -16.43 14.70 -5.58
C GLY A 26 -17.54 13.67 -5.42
N THR A 27 -17.27 12.36 -5.44
CA THR A 27 -18.30 11.34 -5.13
C THR A 27 -17.68 10.04 -4.63
N LEU A 28 -18.11 9.56 -3.46
CA LEU A 28 -17.64 8.29 -2.88
C LEU A 28 -17.86 7.15 -3.88
N PRO A 29 -16.90 6.21 -4.03
CA PRO A 29 -17.15 5.02 -4.82
C PRO A 29 -18.35 4.25 -4.26
N PRO A 30 -19.11 3.56 -5.11
CA PRO A 30 -20.18 2.67 -4.66
C PRO A 30 -19.68 1.69 -3.60
N LEU A 31 -20.40 1.63 -2.47
CA LEU A 31 -20.11 0.75 -1.32
C LEU A 31 -21.19 -0.33 -1.15
N GLU A 32 -22.19 -0.37 -2.03
CA GLU A 32 -23.28 -1.32 -2.00
C GLU A 32 -22.75 -2.76 -2.10
N GLY A 33 -23.21 -3.62 -1.19
CA GLY A 33 -22.76 -5.01 -1.12
C GLY A 33 -21.48 -5.23 -0.32
N ALA A 34 -20.87 -4.17 0.22
CA ALA A 34 -19.71 -4.28 1.10
C ALA A 34 -20.01 -5.16 2.32
N ARG A 35 -19.11 -6.10 2.61
CA ARG A 35 -19.18 -6.97 3.78
C ARG A 35 -17.94 -6.82 4.66
N PRO A 36 -18.07 -6.77 5.99
CA PRO A 36 -16.92 -6.73 6.89
C PRO A 36 -16.00 -7.93 6.67
N PHE A 37 -14.70 -7.68 6.76
CA PHE A 37 -13.65 -8.70 6.73
C PHE A 37 -12.74 -8.51 7.94
N GLU A 38 -12.93 -9.38 8.92
CA GLU A 38 -12.13 -9.36 10.14
C GLU A 38 -10.75 -9.96 9.87
N LEU A 39 -9.71 -9.16 10.15
CA LEU A 39 -8.29 -9.52 9.97
C LEU A 39 -7.78 -10.45 11.10
N SER A 40 -8.43 -11.59 11.30
CA SER A 40 -7.95 -12.65 12.20
C SER A 40 -7.10 -13.67 11.44
N ALA A 41 -6.24 -14.40 12.15
CA ALA A 41 -5.40 -15.44 11.55
C ALA A 41 -6.25 -16.55 10.90
N GLU A 42 -7.36 -16.90 11.54
CA GLU A 42 -8.31 -17.90 11.07
C GLU A 42 -8.99 -17.45 9.77
N ASN A 43 -9.48 -16.21 9.73
CA ASN A 43 -10.15 -15.67 8.55
C ASN A 43 -9.18 -15.54 7.38
N LEU A 44 -7.96 -15.03 7.61
CA LEU A 44 -6.94 -14.91 6.57
C LEU A 44 -6.52 -16.29 6.01
N ALA A 45 -6.40 -17.30 6.87
CA ALA A 45 -6.04 -18.65 6.43
C ALA A 45 -7.13 -19.32 5.57
N ALA A 46 -8.40 -19.07 5.90
CA ALA A 46 -9.55 -19.62 5.19
C ALA A 46 -9.99 -18.78 3.98
N PHE A 47 -9.59 -17.51 3.91
CA PHE A 47 -10.06 -16.57 2.89
C PHE A 47 -9.66 -17.00 1.48
N ARG A 48 -10.64 -17.01 0.57
CA ARG A 48 -10.46 -17.26 -0.86
C ARG A 48 -11.25 -16.22 -1.64
N VAL A 49 -10.67 -15.80 -2.76
CA VAL A 49 -11.32 -14.83 -3.66
C VAL A 49 -12.19 -15.60 -4.65
N GLU A 50 -13.49 -15.58 -4.39
CA GLU A 50 -14.51 -16.28 -5.21
C GLU A 50 -14.95 -15.44 -6.41
N THR A 51 -14.81 -14.12 -6.33
CA THR A 51 -15.21 -13.20 -7.40
C THR A 51 -14.34 -13.40 -8.65
N PRO A 52 -14.93 -13.41 -9.86
CA PRO A 52 -14.18 -13.46 -11.10
C PRO A 52 -13.18 -12.30 -11.20
N LYS A 53 -12.05 -12.56 -11.86
CA LYS A 53 -11.07 -11.53 -12.18
C LYS A 53 -11.71 -10.38 -12.95
N ASP A 54 -11.43 -9.16 -12.50
CA ASP A 54 -11.71 -7.97 -13.29
C ASP A 54 -10.55 -7.68 -14.27
N PRO A 55 -10.77 -7.82 -15.60
CA PRO A 55 -9.72 -7.60 -16.59
C PRO A 55 -9.28 -6.13 -16.69
N SER A 56 -10.07 -5.18 -16.17
CA SER A 56 -9.75 -3.76 -16.21
C SER A 56 -8.81 -3.31 -15.08
N THR A 57 -8.58 -4.18 -14.08
CA THR A 57 -7.80 -3.84 -12.89
C THR A 57 -6.36 -3.42 -13.19
N LEU A 58 -5.58 -4.22 -13.92
CA LEU A 58 -4.18 -3.87 -14.21
C LEU A 58 -4.05 -2.58 -15.04
N PRO A 59 -4.84 -2.37 -16.12
CA PRO A 59 -4.91 -1.07 -16.79
C PRO A 59 -5.28 0.09 -15.87
N ALA A 60 -6.28 -0.10 -14.99
CA ALA A 60 -6.69 0.91 -14.03
C ALA A 60 -5.58 1.22 -13.02
N MET A 61 -4.86 0.22 -12.51
CA MET A 61 -3.71 0.42 -11.64
C MET A 61 -2.59 1.22 -12.30
N LEU A 62 -2.36 1.05 -13.60
CA LEU A 62 -1.39 1.87 -14.33
C LEU A 62 -1.87 3.32 -14.52
N LYS A 63 -3.17 3.60 -14.39
CA LYS A 63 -3.75 4.93 -14.56
C LYS A 63 -3.92 5.67 -13.23
N VAL A 64 -4.48 5.01 -12.22
CA VAL A 64 -4.86 5.61 -10.93
C VAL A 64 -4.12 4.99 -9.74
N GLY A 65 -3.34 3.92 -9.94
CA GLY A 65 -2.58 3.24 -8.89
C GLY A 65 -3.41 2.27 -8.04
N PRO A 66 -2.97 1.97 -6.80
CA PRO A 66 -3.53 0.89 -5.97
C PRO A 66 -5.00 1.10 -5.57
N GLU A 67 -5.46 2.34 -5.58
CA GLU A 67 -6.87 2.70 -5.37
C GLU A 67 -7.83 2.07 -6.37
N ALA A 68 -7.33 1.63 -7.54
CA ALA A 68 -8.12 0.82 -8.48
C ALA A 68 -8.60 -0.51 -7.86
N VAL A 69 -7.89 -1.02 -6.85
CA VAL A 69 -8.16 -2.31 -6.21
C VAL A 69 -8.63 -2.13 -4.78
N ALA A 70 -7.98 -1.28 -4.00
CA ALA A 70 -8.39 -1.02 -2.62
C ALA A 70 -8.23 0.45 -2.25
N PHE A 71 -9.22 1.00 -1.56
CA PHE A 71 -9.28 2.41 -1.22
C PHE A 71 -9.76 2.63 0.22
N TYR A 72 -9.28 3.69 0.85
CA TYR A 72 -9.71 4.13 2.16
C TYR A 72 -10.87 5.13 2.06
N VAL A 73 -11.95 4.87 2.79
CA VAL A 73 -13.08 5.79 2.99
C VAL A 73 -12.90 6.51 4.32
N SER A 74 -12.84 7.83 4.27
CA SER A 74 -12.64 8.69 5.45
C SER A 74 -13.84 8.67 6.41
N PHE A 75 -13.55 8.55 7.71
CA PHE A 75 -14.55 8.71 8.79
C PHE A 75 -15.19 10.09 8.83
N ARG A 76 -14.56 11.10 8.22
CA ARG A 76 -15.13 12.44 8.08
C ARG A 76 -16.29 12.49 7.08
N LEU A 77 -16.27 11.60 6.10
CA LEU A 77 -17.22 11.59 5.00
C LEU A 77 -18.34 10.59 5.20
N ALA A 78 -17.99 9.40 5.69
CA ALA A 78 -18.94 8.32 5.92
C ALA A 78 -18.65 7.68 7.28
N PRO A 79 -18.98 8.35 8.41
CA PRO A 79 -18.65 7.88 9.77
C PRO A 79 -19.23 6.50 10.12
N GLU A 80 -20.29 6.07 9.42
CA GLU A 80 -20.92 4.76 9.61
C GLU A 80 -20.37 3.68 8.66
N ALA A 81 -19.56 4.06 7.66
CA ALA A 81 -19.07 3.18 6.61
C ALA A 81 -17.59 3.44 6.28
N TRP A 82 -16.83 4.00 7.22
CA TRP A 82 -15.41 4.29 7.03
C TRP A 82 -14.58 3.03 7.18
N GLY A 83 -13.44 3.00 6.50
CA GLY A 83 -12.55 1.85 6.51
C GLY A 83 -11.84 1.64 5.19
N VAL A 84 -11.19 0.49 5.04
CA VAL A 84 -10.52 0.07 3.81
C VAL A 84 -11.43 -0.86 3.05
N TYR A 85 -11.72 -0.53 1.80
CA TYR A 85 -12.54 -1.33 0.91
C TYR A 85 -11.66 -1.99 -0.13
N ILE A 86 -11.82 -3.30 -0.33
CA ILE A 86 -11.05 -4.08 -1.30
C ILE A 86 -12.02 -4.67 -2.32
N ARG A 87 -11.81 -4.35 -3.60
CA ARG A 87 -12.54 -4.93 -4.73
C ARG A 87 -12.03 -6.35 -4.99
N GLU A 88 -12.85 -7.36 -4.74
CA GLU A 88 -12.47 -8.78 -4.83
C GLU A 88 -12.02 -9.16 -6.25
N GLY A 89 -12.71 -8.65 -7.28
CA GLY A 89 -12.29 -8.89 -8.68
C GLY A 89 -10.91 -8.30 -9.01
N GLY A 90 -10.55 -7.16 -8.39
CA GLY A 90 -9.23 -6.56 -8.53
C GLY A 90 -8.16 -7.23 -7.67
N LEU A 91 -8.54 -7.69 -6.48
CA LEU A 91 -7.69 -8.53 -5.63
C LEU A 91 -7.30 -9.81 -6.38
N ARG A 92 -8.26 -10.46 -7.05
CA ARG A 92 -8.02 -11.61 -7.93
C ARG A 92 -7.04 -11.28 -9.05
N ALA A 93 -7.22 -10.16 -9.72
CA ALA A 93 -6.34 -9.73 -10.82
C ALA A 93 -4.90 -9.50 -10.36
N LEU A 94 -4.71 -8.87 -9.19
CA LEU A 94 -3.38 -8.66 -8.60
C LEU A 94 -2.72 -9.96 -8.15
N LYS A 95 -3.49 -10.84 -7.53
CA LYS A 95 -3.02 -12.17 -7.12
C LYS A 95 -2.48 -12.96 -8.30
N GLU A 96 -3.19 -12.97 -9.43
CA GLU A 96 -2.72 -13.64 -10.65
C GLU A 96 -1.44 -13.01 -11.23
N GLU A 97 -1.23 -11.71 -11.07
CA GLU A 97 0.03 -11.07 -11.46
C GLU A 97 1.17 -11.48 -10.51
N TYR A 98 0.91 -11.62 -9.22
CA TYR A 98 1.89 -12.11 -8.25
C TYR A 98 2.24 -13.56 -8.52
N HIS A 99 1.24 -14.39 -8.79
CA HIS A 99 1.40 -15.76 -9.26
C HIS A 99 2.35 -15.82 -10.45
N ARG A 100 2.09 -15.01 -11.49
CA ARG A 100 2.93 -14.94 -12.70
C ARG A 100 4.39 -14.60 -12.37
N ILE A 101 4.64 -13.66 -11.46
CA ILE A 101 6.00 -13.26 -11.04
C ILE A 101 6.68 -14.38 -10.25
N ILE A 102 5.99 -14.94 -9.26
CA ILE A 102 6.52 -15.97 -8.36
C ILE A 102 6.82 -17.25 -9.14
N TRP A 103 5.85 -17.77 -9.91
CA TRP A 103 5.98 -19.03 -10.62
C TRP A 103 6.99 -18.99 -11.77
N ARG A 104 7.17 -17.82 -12.40
CA ARG A 104 8.25 -17.62 -13.39
C ARG A 104 9.63 -18.00 -12.82
N ASP A 105 9.92 -17.62 -11.58
CA ASP A 105 11.23 -17.85 -10.96
C ASP A 105 11.28 -19.12 -10.11
N LEU A 106 10.19 -19.42 -9.39
CA LEU A 106 10.14 -20.48 -8.38
C LEU A 106 9.49 -21.77 -8.84
N GLY A 107 8.74 -21.77 -9.96
CA GLY A 107 8.00 -22.95 -10.41
C GLY A 107 8.88 -24.16 -10.69
N LYS A 108 10.12 -23.94 -11.14
CA LYS A 108 11.11 -25.00 -11.37
C LYS A 108 11.66 -25.64 -10.08
N TYR A 109 11.37 -25.06 -8.92
CA TYR A 109 11.74 -25.58 -7.60
C TYR A 109 10.52 -26.13 -6.83
N ALA A 110 9.35 -26.19 -7.46
CA ALA A 110 8.17 -26.88 -6.94
C ALA A 110 8.16 -28.33 -7.43
N ASP A 111 8.97 -29.18 -6.80
CA ASP A 111 9.07 -30.62 -7.09
C ASP A 111 7.84 -31.42 -6.64
N GLN A 112 7.01 -30.84 -5.78
CA GLN A 112 5.69 -31.34 -5.39
C GLN A 112 4.61 -30.29 -5.67
N ASN A 113 3.34 -30.72 -5.65
CA ASN A 113 2.22 -29.79 -5.74
C ASN A 113 2.18 -28.91 -4.48
N VAL A 114 2.30 -27.60 -4.69
CA VAL A 114 2.23 -26.55 -3.65
C VAL A 114 1.23 -25.46 -4.02
N ASP A 115 0.26 -25.75 -4.89
CA ASP A 115 -0.70 -24.77 -5.40
C ASP A 115 -1.51 -24.13 -4.26
N ASP A 116 -1.90 -24.91 -3.24
CA ASP A 116 -2.64 -24.41 -2.08
C ASP A 116 -1.81 -23.48 -1.19
N ILE A 117 -0.50 -23.70 -1.12
CA ILE A 117 0.45 -22.84 -0.40
C ILE A 117 0.75 -21.59 -1.20
N ALA A 118 0.99 -21.73 -2.51
CA ALA A 118 1.21 -20.60 -3.42
C ALA A 118 0.00 -19.65 -3.40
N ASP A 119 -1.21 -20.20 -3.45
CA ASP A 119 -2.47 -19.46 -3.35
C ASP A 119 -2.54 -18.60 -2.08
N LYS A 120 -2.16 -19.17 -0.93
CA LYS A 120 -2.09 -18.47 0.36
C LYS A 120 -1.01 -17.40 0.38
N VAL A 121 0.20 -17.71 -0.08
CA VAL A 121 1.32 -16.77 -0.13
C VAL A 121 0.96 -15.57 -1.00
N GLU A 122 0.42 -15.81 -2.19
CA GLU A 122 0.00 -14.76 -3.13
C GLU A 122 -1.12 -13.90 -2.56
N THR A 123 -2.14 -14.52 -1.95
CA THR A 123 -3.26 -13.80 -1.34
C THR A 123 -2.77 -12.90 -0.19
N THR A 124 -1.94 -13.43 0.70
CA THR A 124 -1.36 -12.66 1.82
C THR A 124 -0.49 -11.51 1.32
N LEU A 125 0.38 -11.75 0.33
CA LEU A 125 1.24 -10.72 -0.25
C LEU A 125 0.41 -9.56 -0.82
N VAL A 126 -0.66 -9.85 -1.57
CA VAL A 126 -1.51 -8.79 -2.14
C VAL A 126 -2.26 -8.05 -1.03
N LEU A 127 -2.83 -8.76 -0.05
CA LEU A 127 -3.53 -8.13 1.07
C LEU A 127 -2.60 -7.25 1.88
N ASP A 128 -1.41 -7.72 2.24
CA ASP A 128 -0.43 -6.93 3.00
C ASP A 128 -0.08 -5.64 2.27
N TYR A 129 0.10 -5.69 0.96
CA TYR A 129 0.36 -4.50 0.17
C TYR A 129 -0.80 -3.51 0.19
N LEU A 130 -2.01 -3.96 -0.12
CA LEU A 130 -3.19 -3.10 -0.18
C LEU A 130 -3.53 -2.51 1.19
N LEU A 131 -3.43 -3.32 2.25
CA LEU A 131 -3.70 -2.90 3.63
C LEU A 131 -2.63 -1.93 4.14
N SER A 132 -1.34 -2.21 3.93
CA SER A 132 -0.26 -1.29 4.34
C SER A 132 -0.34 0.05 3.61
N HIS A 133 -0.62 0.00 2.30
CA HIS A 133 -0.80 1.19 1.49
C HIS A 133 -1.96 2.06 2.02
N ASN A 134 -3.15 1.46 2.18
CA ASN A 134 -4.33 2.19 2.64
C ASN A 134 -4.25 2.62 4.11
N ARG A 135 -3.46 1.95 4.95
CA ARG A 135 -3.19 2.39 6.32
C ARG A 135 -2.50 3.76 6.33
N ILE A 136 -1.60 4.06 5.39
CA ILE A 136 -0.96 5.38 5.34
C ILE A 136 -1.99 6.49 5.13
N HIS A 137 -2.97 6.26 4.26
CA HIS A 137 -4.04 7.24 4.00
C HIS A 137 -4.90 7.50 5.23
N TYR A 138 -5.26 6.44 5.95
CA TYR A 138 -5.93 6.57 7.24
C TYR A 138 -5.10 7.35 8.26
N LEU A 139 -3.81 7.05 8.40
CA LEU A 139 -2.93 7.75 9.34
C LEU A 139 -2.83 9.24 9.05
N VAL A 140 -2.71 9.60 7.78
CA VAL A 140 -2.63 11.00 7.34
C VAL A 140 -3.94 11.73 7.60
N ASP A 141 -5.08 11.13 7.24
CA ASP A 141 -6.40 11.70 7.46
C ASP A 141 -6.70 11.91 8.95
N ARG A 142 -6.45 10.88 9.77
CA ARG A 142 -6.61 10.93 11.24
C ARG A 142 -5.71 11.98 11.87
N TRP A 143 -4.43 12.01 11.50
CA TRP A 143 -3.50 13.00 12.05
C TRP A 143 -3.91 14.42 11.69
N ALA A 144 -4.31 14.65 10.44
CA ALA A 144 -4.83 15.94 10.05
C ALA A 144 -6.10 16.29 10.82
N ALA A 145 -6.98 15.32 11.08
CA ALA A 145 -8.23 15.54 11.81
C ALA A 145 -7.98 16.01 13.23
N ALA A 146 -7.02 15.37 13.91
CA ALA A 146 -6.61 15.77 15.24
C ALA A 146 -6.09 17.22 15.26
N GLN A 147 -5.24 17.59 14.29
CA GLN A 147 -4.68 18.95 14.23
C GLN A 147 -5.75 20.01 13.88
N GLU A 148 -6.56 19.73 12.87
CA GLU A 148 -7.62 20.64 12.40
C GLU A 148 -8.71 20.83 13.45
N SER A 149 -9.08 19.78 14.18
CA SER A 149 -10.05 19.88 15.28
C SER A 149 -9.52 20.68 16.47
N GLY A 150 -8.19 20.70 16.67
CA GLY A 150 -7.56 21.45 17.74
C GLY A 150 -7.53 22.96 17.51
N ASP A 151 -7.41 23.44 16.27
CA ASP A 151 -7.28 24.87 15.96
C ASP A 151 -8.26 25.43 14.91
N GLY A 152 -9.16 24.58 14.38
CA GLY A 152 -10.20 24.93 13.42
C GLY A 152 -9.70 25.22 12.00
N LYS A 153 -8.43 25.00 11.67
CA LYS A 153 -7.88 25.35 10.35
C LYS A 153 -7.82 24.13 9.43
N VAL A 154 -8.63 24.13 8.37
CA VAL A 154 -8.62 23.10 7.31
C VAL A 154 -7.27 23.09 6.58
N ARG A 155 -6.61 21.94 6.55
CA ARG A 155 -5.27 21.71 6.01
C ARG A 155 -5.22 20.54 5.03
N TYR A 156 -5.90 19.45 5.34
CA TYR A 156 -5.82 18.22 4.57
C TYR A 156 -6.43 18.37 3.20
N GLY A 157 -7.59 19.01 3.10
CA GLY A 157 -8.24 19.17 1.81
C GLY A 157 -7.56 20.18 0.87
N PRO A 158 -7.01 21.32 1.33
CA PRO A 158 -6.12 22.16 0.53
C PRO A 158 -4.88 21.40 0.02
N TYR A 159 -4.27 20.56 0.87
CA TYR A 159 -3.21 19.63 0.47
C TYR A 159 -3.71 18.77 -0.69
N GLN A 160 -4.78 17.99 -0.50
CA GLN A 160 -5.39 17.14 -1.54
C GLN A 160 -5.65 17.89 -2.86
N THR A 161 -6.29 19.06 -2.80
CA THR A 161 -6.64 19.89 -3.97
C THR A 161 -5.41 20.29 -4.79
N THR A 162 -4.31 20.63 -4.10
CA THR A 162 -3.03 20.98 -4.74
C THR A 162 -2.44 19.80 -5.51
N TRP A 163 -2.64 18.56 -5.04
CA TRP A 163 -2.10 17.36 -5.68
C TRP A 163 -2.89 16.88 -6.88
N TYR A 164 -4.22 17.06 -6.88
CA TYR A 164 -5.04 16.80 -8.06
C TYR A 164 -4.83 17.82 -9.19
N SER A 165 -4.06 18.89 -8.93
CA SER A 165 -3.70 19.95 -9.89
C SER A 165 -2.18 19.97 -10.20
N ALA A 166 -1.54 18.79 -10.27
CA ALA A 166 -0.08 18.64 -10.21
C ALA A 166 0.74 19.47 -11.24
N PRO A 167 1.96 19.91 -10.85
CA PRO A 167 2.85 20.67 -11.72
C PRO A 167 3.41 19.85 -12.90
N PRO A 168 3.68 20.48 -14.06
CA PRO A 168 3.95 19.79 -15.33
C PRO A 168 5.34 19.17 -15.50
N LYS A 169 6.22 19.19 -14.48
CA LYS A 169 7.63 18.76 -14.62
C LYS A 169 8.04 17.69 -13.61
N PRO A 170 8.92 16.75 -14.00
CA PRO A 170 9.47 15.75 -13.09
C PRO A 170 10.28 16.37 -11.95
N ALA A 171 10.09 15.79 -10.76
CA ALA A 171 10.74 16.12 -9.50
C ALA A 171 12.23 15.70 -9.47
N MET A 172 13.09 16.48 -8.78
CA MET A 172 14.51 16.12 -8.59
C MET A 172 14.82 15.59 -7.19
N VAL A 173 14.11 16.02 -6.14
CA VAL A 173 14.28 15.56 -4.74
C VAL A 173 12.95 15.10 -4.10
N PRO A 174 12.92 14.41 -2.94
CA PRO A 174 11.68 13.96 -2.31
C PRO A 174 10.66 15.06 -2.05
N GLU A 175 11.10 16.28 -1.70
CA GLU A 175 10.24 17.45 -1.54
C GLU A 175 9.64 17.97 -2.84
N ASP A 176 10.15 17.51 -3.99
CA ASP A 176 9.57 17.82 -5.29
C ASP A 176 8.53 16.77 -5.70
N VAL A 177 8.40 15.64 -4.97
CA VAL A 177 7.39 14.62 -5.25
C VAL A 177 6.01 15.27 -5.10
N GLY A 178 5.23 15.24 -6.19
CA GLY A 178 3.89 15.83 -6.24
C GLY A 178 2.99 15.20 -5.18
N ASN A 179 2.52 13.98 -5.41
CA ASN A 179 1.72 13.26 -4.43
C ASN A 179 2.61 12.40 -3.51
N LEU A 180 3.16 13.08 -2.50
CA LEU A 180 4.06 12.51 -1.50
C LEU A 180 3.36 11.47 -0.60
N GLU A 181 2.07 11.64 -0.33
CA GLU A 181 1.26 10.68 0.44
C GLU A 181 1.21 9.31 -0.26
N GLU A 182 0.88 9.27 -1.56
CA GLU A 182 0.86 8.03 -2.35
C GLU A 182 2.25 7.39 -2.47
N ALA A 183 3.29 8.20 -2.61
CA ALA A 183 4.66 7.70 -2.66
C ALA A 183 5.06 7.05 -1.33
N LEU A 184 4.70 7.65 -0.19
CA LEU A 184 4.93 7.07 1.14
C LEU A 184 4.06 5.81 1.38
N ALA A 185 2.82 5.78 0.88
CA ALA A 185 1.95 4.60 0.93
C ALA A 185 2.53 3.40 0.16
N ASN A 186 2.98 3.63 -1.07
CA ASN A 186 3.70 2.62 -1.85
C ASN A 186 5.00 2.18 -1.18
N MET A 187 5.71 3.12 -0.56
CA MET A 187 6.96 2.83 0.12
C MET A 187 6.76 1.95 1.34
N GLU A 188 5.74 2.23 2.15
CA GLU A 188 5.41 1.43 3.32
C GLU A 188 5.04 0.00 2.92
N ALA A 189 4.20 -0.14 1.90
CA ALA A 189 3.83 -1.43 1.37
C ALA A 189 5.03 -2.22 0.81
N PHE A 190 5.96 -1.53 0.12
CA PHE A 190 7.21 -2.14 -0.35
C PHE A 190 8.13 -2.60 0.80
N ARG A 191 8.20 -1.86 1.92
CA ARG A 191 9.04 -2.23 3.07
C ARG A 191 8.65 -3.57 3.67
N GLN A 192 7.38 -3.95 3.61
CA GLN A 192 6.93 -5.26 4.09
C GLN A 192 7.59 -6.41 3.32
N TYR A 193 7.74 -6.27 2.00
CA TYR A 193 8.31 -7.33 1.15
C TYR A 193 9.81 -7.54 1.30
N ILE A 194 10.53 -6.55 1.82
CA ILE A 194 11.97 -6.65 2.09
C ILE A 194 12.26 -6.95 3.57
N ASN A 195 11.23 -7.19 4.37
CA ASN A 195 11.39 -7.59 5.77
C ASN A 195 11.89 -9.04 5.85
N PRO A 196 13.03 -9.32 6.53
CA PRO A 196 13.55 -10.67 6.68
C PRO A 196 12.55 -11.67 7.29
N SER A 197 11.68 -11.23 8.21
CA SER A 197 10.68 -12.11 8.82
C SER A 197 9.66 -12.63 7.81
N TYR A 198 9.40 -11.86 6.75
CA TYR A 198 8.47 -12.23 5.68
C TYR A 198 8.97 -13.47 4.93
N ALA A 199 10.26 -13.50 4.60
CA ALA A 199 10.87 -14.63 3.92
C ALA A 199 10.94 -15.89 4.80
N GLU A 200 11.13 -15.72 6.12
CA GLU A 200 11.06 -16.85 7.06
C GLU A 200 9.63 -17.42 7.16
N GLY A 201 8.62 -16.54 7.16
CA GLY A 201 7.21 -16.95 7.13
C GLY A 201 6.88 -17.77 5.89
N VAL A 202 7.27 -17.29 4.71
CA VAL A 202 7.03 -18.02 3.45
C VAL A 202 7.80 -19.34 3.39
N ALA A 203 9.05 -19.37 3.84
CA ALA A 203 9.85 -20.59 3.87
C ALA A 203 9.21 -21.68 4.75
N LYS A 204 8.66 -21.31 5.92
CA LYS A 204 7.94 -22.24 6.80
C LYS A 204 6.69 -22.83 6.18
N LEU A 205 6.03 -22.10 5.27
CA LEU A 205 4.82 -22.60 4.60
C LEU A 205 5.13 -23.72 3.58
N VAL A 206 6.32 -23.71 2.98
CA VAL A 206 6.76 -24.73 2.02
C VAL A 206 7.66 -25.82 2.64
N GLU A 207 8.07 -25.63 3.90
CA GLU A 207 8.88 -26.57 4.67
C GLU A 207 8.13 -27.92 4.84
N GLY A 208 8.82 -29.03 4.59
CA GLY A 208 8.24 -30.38 4.65
C GLY A 208 7.42 -30.78 3.41
N ARG A 209 7.19 -29.86 2.47
CA ARG A 209 6.57 -30.13 1.15
C ARG A 209 7.59 -30.13 0.03
N LEU A 210 8.58 -29.26 0.12
CA LEU A 210 9.68 -29.19 -0.83
C LEU A 210 10.96 -29.73 -0.18
N ASP A 211 11.88 -30.23 -1.00
CA ASP A 211 13.22 -30.55 -0.54
C ASP A 211 13.93 -29.32 0.06
N GLU A 212 14.83 -29.53 1.02
CA GLU A 212 15.52 -28.45 1.77
C GLU A 212 16.21 -27.44 0.82
N ARG A 213 16.81 -27.94 -0.26
CA ARG A 213 17.42 -27.09 -1.29
C ARG A 213 16.39 -26.16 -1.94
N ASN A 214 15.20 -26.68 -2.26
CA ASN A 214 14.13 -25.93 -2.91
C ASN A 214 13.50 -24.91 -1.95
N VAL A 215 13.31 -25.27 -0.68
CA VAL A 215 12.90 -24.33 0.39
C VAL A 215 13.88 -23.16 0.48
N ASN A 216 15.19 -23.42 0.40
CA ASN A 216 16.21 -22.37 0.41
C ASN A 216 16.15 -21.44 -0.82
N GLU A 217 15.77 -21.95 -1.99
CA GLU A 217 15.56 -21.11 -3.19
C GLU A 217 14.34 -20.18 -3.03
N TRP A 218 13.24 -20.70 -2.48
CA TRP A 218 12.07 -19.90 -2.13
C TRP A 218 12.45 -18.81 -1.11
N LYS A 219 13.14 -19.17 -0.04
CA LYS A 219 13.64 -18.22 0.96
C LYS A 219 14.55 -17.15 0.32
N ALA A 220 15.47 -17.55 -0.57
CA ALA A 220 16.39 -16.64 -1.24
C ALA A 220 15.70 -15.68 -2.22
N PHE A 221 14.58 -16.07 -2.83
CA PHE A 221 13.79 -15.21 -3.71
C PHE A 221 13.22 -14.00 -2.96
N PHE A 222 12.69 -14.22 -1.75
CA PHE A 222 12.15 -13.17 -0.90
C PHE A 222 13.25 -12.39 -0.14
N ILE A 223 14.25 -13.05 0.49
CA ILE A 223 15.37 -12.37 1.17
C ILE A 223 16.21 -11.55 0.18
N GLY A 224 16.45 -12.09 -1.01
CA GLY A 224 17.28 -11.44 -2.02
C GLY A 224 16.65 -10.18 -2.61
N GLY A 225 15.40 -9.87 -2.22
CA GLY A 225 14.61 -8.74 -2.70
C GLY A 225 14.19 -8.89 -4.16
N ARG A 226 14.24 -10.09 -4.76
CA ARG A 226 13.90 -10.27 -6.19
C ARG A 226 12.42 -9.99 -6.43
N PHE A 227 11.56 -10.55 -5.59
CA PHE A 227 10.13 -10.23 -5.60
C PHE A 227 9.89 -8.73 -5.44
N ALA A 228 10.51 -8.13 -4.42
CA ALA A 228 10.40 -6.70 -4.18
C ALA A 228 10.87 -5.86 -5.38
N VAL A 229 11.96 -6.25 -6.06
CA VAL A 229 12.45 -5.58 -7.29
C VAL A 229 11.42 -5.63 -8.41
N GLU A 230 10.79 -6.77 -8.65
CA GLU A 230 9.71 -6.89 -9.64
C GLU A 230 8.52 -6.03 -9.27
N MET A 231 8.13 -6.03 -8.00
CA MET A 231 7.04 -5.17 -7.51
C MET A 231 7.37 -3.69 -7.66
N ALA A 232 8.61 -3.29 -7.35
CA ALA A 232 9.05 -1.92 -7.56
C ALA A 232 9.06 -1.52 -9.04
N ASN A 233 9.37 -2.45 -9.94
CA ASN A 233 9.25 -2.22 -11.39
C ASN A 233 7.78 -2.09 -11.83
N VAL A 234 6.86 -2.88 -11.27
CA VAL A 234 5.43 -2.76 -11.55
C VAL A 234 4.91 -1.40 -11.07
N PHE A 235 5.25 -1.00 -9.85
CA PHE A 235 4.80 0.27 -9.28
C PHE A 235 5.45 1.49 -9.92
N SER A 236 6.72 1.39 -10.35
CA SER A 236 7.39 2.51 -11.05
C SER A 236 6.84 2.77 -12.47
N ARG A 237 6.06 1.85 -13.04
CA ARG A 237 5.31 2.07 -14.29
C ARG A 237 4.02 2.86 -14.09
N GLN A 238 3.61 3.11 -12.85
CA GLN A 238 2.53 4.06 -12.55
C GLN A 238 2.97 5.47 -13.01
N PRO A 239 2.03 6.39 -13.31
CA PRO A 239 2.34 7.64 -13.99
C PRO A 239 3.45 8.43 -13.27
N PRO A 240 4.56 8.78 -13.96
CA PRO A 240 5.68 9.50 -13.35
C PRO A 240 5.25 10.83 -12.73
N GLY A 241 5.81 11.17 -11.56
CA GLY A 241 5.48 12.39 -10.81
C GLY A 241 4.25 12.26 -9.89
N TRP A 242 3.45 11.20 -10.06
CA TRP A 242 2.28 10.93 -9.23
C TRP A 242 2.60 10.02 -8.04
N LYS A 243 3.56 9.09 -8.15
CA LYS A 243 3.79 8.03 -7.15
C LYS A 243 5.25 7.57 -7.06
N ASP A 244 6.21 8.50 -7.22
CA ASP A 244 7.65 8.20 -7.37
C ASP A 244 8.31 7.76 -6.05
N PHE A 245 7.80 6.68 -5.46
CA PHE A 245 8.33 6.09 -4.23
C PHE A 245 9.74 5.53 -4.42
N VAL A 246 10.17 5.30 -5.67
CA VAL A 246 11.54 4.83 -5.94
C VAL A 246 12.60 5.86 -5.52
N ARG A 247 12.21 7.11 -5.26
CA ARG A 247 13.07 8.13 -4.61
C ARG A 247 13.45 7.79 -3.17
N PHE A 248 12.65 6.96 -2.50
CA PHE A 248 12.97 6.43 -1.18
C PHE A 248 13.82 5.16 -1.24
N LEU A 249 14.22 4.72 -2.45
CA LEU A 249 14.99 3.50 -2.64
C LEU A 249 16.44 3.80 -3.00
N ASN A 250 17.34 3.02 -2.42
CA ASN A 250 18.69 2.85 -2.91
C ASN A 250 18.68 1.72 -3.95
N ARG A 251 19.13 2.02 -5.17
CA ARG A 251 19.32 1.02 -6.23
C ARG A 251 20.78 0.60 -6.30
N LYS A 252 21.08 -0.64 -5.94
CA LYS A 252 22.40 -1.24 -6.15
C LYS A 252 22.37 -2.09 -7.42
N THR A 253 23.32 -1.83 -8.31
CA THR A 253 23.53 -2.64 -9.52
C THR A 253 24.88 -3.33 -9.37
N SER A 254 24.90 -4.66 -9.34
CA SER A 254 26.13 -5.44 -9.40
C SER A 254 26.20 -6.22 -10.70
N VAL A 255 27.39 -6.26 -11.30
CA VAL A 255 27.67 -7.10 -12.46
C VAL A 255 28.36 -8.35 -11.92
N GLY A 256 27.71 -9.51 -12.05
CA GLY A 256 28.30 -10.78 -11.66
C GLY A 256 29.44 -11.19 -12.60
N ALA A 257 30.28 -12.14 -12.15
CA ALA A 257 31.38 -12.71 -12.96
C ALA A 257 30.93 -13.34 -14.30
N THR A 258 29.62 -13.56 -14.47
CA THR A 258 28.98 -14.14 -15.66
C THR A 258 28.18 -13.12 -16.48
N ASN A 259 28.45 -11.82 -16.38
CA ASN A 259 27.77 -10.71 -17.09
C ASN A 259 26.26 -10.54 -16.79
N TYR A 260 25.74 -11.20 -15.74
CA TYR A 260 24.38 -10.91 -15.26
C TYR A 260 24.36 -9.63 -14.43
N VAL A 261 23.50 -8.69 -14.82
CA VAL A 261 23.22 -7.48 -14.04
C VAL A 261 22.21 -7.84 -12.95
N ARG A 262 22.62 -7.76 -11.68
CA ARG A 262 21.74 -7.93 -10.53
C ARG A 262 21.35 -6.56 -9.99
N ILE A 263 20.06 -6.25 -10.05
CA ILE A 263 19.48 -5.05 -9.44
C ILE A 263 18.91 -5.44 -8.08
N GLN A 264 19.24 -4.66 -7.06
CA GLN A 264 18.64 -4.77 -5.73
C GLN A 264 18.15 -3.39 -5.30
N TYR A 265 16.94 -3.36 -4.76
CA TYR A 265 16.40 -2.19 -4.07
C TYR A 265 16.45 -2.43 -2.57
N SER A 266 16.96 -1.44 -1.85
CA SER A 266 16.77 -1.32 -0.41
C SER A 266 16.13 0.04 -0.13
N TYR A 267 15.46 0.21 0.99
CA TYR A 267 14.99 1.55 1.36
C TYR A 267 16.14 2.43 1.85
N ASN A 268 15.97 3.74 1.70
CA ASN A 268 16.82 4.77 2.25
C ASN A 268 16.12 5.39 3.48
N PRO A 269 16.56 5.07 4.72
CA PRO A 269 15.93 5.57 5.93
C PRO A 269 15.91 7.10 6.02
N GLU A 270 16.98 7.77 5.60
CA GLU A 270 17.10 9.22 5.65
C GLU A 270 16.12 9.91 4.68
N MET A 271 16.01 9.39 3.44
CA MET A 271 15.06 9.93 2.46
C MET A 271 13.62 9.65 2.86
N LEU A 272 13.35 8.49 3.46
CA LEU A 272 12.04 8.16 4.01
C LEU A 272 11.67 9.14 5.13
N GLU A 273 12.55 9.33 6.12
CA GLU A 273 12.32 10.27 7.23
C GLU A 273 12.12 11.71 6.71
N ARG A 274 12.93 12.12 5.72
CA ARG A 274 12.80 13.43 5.06
C ARG A 274 11.43 13.59 4.39
N GLY A 275 10.97 12.58 3.64
CA GLY A 275 9.64 12.57 3.03
C GLY A 275 8.52 12.59 4.07
N GLN A 276 8.63 11.84 5.16
CA GLN A 276 7.66 11.82 6.25
C GLN A 276 7.54 13.19 6.95
N LYS A 277 8.68 13.83 7.24
CA LYS A 277 8.72 15.19 7.80
C LYS A 277 8.15 16.21 6.82
N GLU A 278 8.47 16.09 5.55
CA GLU A 278 7.94 16.98 4.51
C GLU A 278 6.42 16.84 4.37
N LEU A 279 5.87 15.62 4.36
CA LEU A 279 4.42 15.42 4.34
C LEU A 279 3.76 16.07 5.57
N THR A 280 4.35 15.87 6.75
CA THR A 280 3.89 16.50 7.99
C THR A 280 3.87 18.02 7.86
N LYS A 281 4.91 18.63 7.28
CA LYS A 281 4.99 20.09 7.06
C LYS A 281 3.98 20.59 6.03
N ARG A 282 3.79 19.87 4.92
CA ARG A 282 2.83 20.25 3.87
C ARG A 282 1.40 20.29 4.38
N ILE A 283 1.06 19.43 5.33
CA ILE A 283 -0.27 19.40 5.95
C ILE A 283 -0.31 20.33 7.15
N GLY A 284 0.49 20.10 8.19
CA GLY A 284 0.43 20.83 9.46
C GLY A 284 1.00 22.25 9.45
N GLY A 285 1.89 22.56 8.50
CA GLY A 285 2.70 23.79 8.46
C GLY A 285 4.13 23.60 8.98
N PRO A 286 4.98 24.65 8.92
CA PRO A 286 6.41 24.57 9.26
C PRO A 286 6.71 24.13 10.69
N GLU A 287 5.84 24.50 11.64
CA GLU A 287 5.94 24.21 13.07
C GLU A 287 5.20 22.93 13.48
N ALA A 288 4.77 22.11 12.52
CA ALA A 288 3.99 20.92 12.79
C ALA A 288 4.79 19.89 13.60
N VAL A 289 4.42 19.73 14.86
CA VAL A 289 4.92 18.71 15.78
C VAL A 289 3.76 18.01 16.48
N PRO A 290 3.85 16.69 16.77
CA PRO A 290 4.93 15.77 16.38
C PRO A 290 4.84 15.33 14.91
N ASN A 291 5.90 14.66 14.40
CA ASN A 291 5.87 13.98 13.11
C ASN A 291 4.75 12.92 13.10
N LEU A 292 3.88 12.97 12.08
CA LEU A 292 2.69 12.11 12.02
C LEU A 292 3.05 10.60 12.02
N PHE A 293 4.23 10.24 11.51
CA PHE A 293 4.69 8.85 11.42
C PHE A 293 5.39 8.35 12.69
N THR A 294 5.64 9.22 13.67
CA THR A 294 6.23 8.86 14.97
C THR A 294 5.23 8.91 16.11
N ALA A 295 4.00 9.32 15.85
CA ALA A 295 2.91 9.33 16.82
C ALA A 295 2.49 7.89 17.18
N GLU A 296 1.79 7.74 18.31
CA GLU A 296 1.20 6.46 18.71
C GLU A 296 0.31 5.90 17.59
N SER A 297 0.56 4.63 17.23
CA SER A 297 -0.10 4.01 16.08
C SER A 297 -1.55 3.67 16.46
N PRO A 298 -2.56 4.23 15.78
CA PRO A 298 -3.95 3.87 16.02
C PRO A 298 -4.25 2.43 15.62
N ASP A 299 -5.39 1.94 16.11
CA ASP A 299 -6.01 0.71 15.64
C ASP A 299 -6.14 0.71 14.11
N PHE A 300 -6.02 -0.47 13.50
CA PHE A 300 -6.21 -0.61 12.06
C PHE A 300 -7.66 -0.29 11.68
N PRO A 301 -7.92 0.43 10.57
CA PRO A 301 -9.27 0.73 10.12
C PRO A 301 -10.07 -0.55 9.82
N PRO A 302 -11.40 -0.58 10.02
CA PRO A 302 -12.23 -1.70 9.57
C PRO A 302 -11.98 -2.02 8.09
N VAL A 303 -12.00 -3.30 7.73
CA VAL A 303 -11.79 -3.75 6.34
C VAL A 303 -13.08 -4.32 5.79
N PHE A 304 -13.37 -4.01 4.54
CA PHE A 304 -14.55 -4.46 3.81
C PHE A 304 -14.16 -5.06 2.46
N LEU A 305 -14.91 -6.06 2.02
CA LEU A 305 -14.78 -6.69 0.71
C LEU A 305 -15.95 -6.27 -0.18
N LEU A 306 -15.65 -5.90 -1.43
CA LEU A 306 -16.56 -5.43 -2.49
C LEU A 306 -16.55 -6.37 -3.71
#